data_AF-A0A316P1V7-F1
#
_entry.id   AF-A0A316P1V7-F1
#
_cell.length_a   1.000
_cell.length_b   1.000
_cell.length_c   1.000
_cell.angle_alpha   90.00
_cell.angle_beta   90.00
_cell.angle_gamma   90.00
#
_symmetry.space_group_name_H-M   'P 1'
#
loop_
_entity.id
_entity.type
_entity.pdbx_description
1 polymer ?
#
loop_
_entity_poly.entity_id
_entity_poly.type
_entity_poly.pdbx_seq_one_letter_code
_entity_poly.pdbx_strand_id
1 'polypeptide(L)'
;MKKLSYVVSALFGVVIAASFFVSCSEDSGDNVSVPRFSGIEFSRETLYAGETVNATAVQYKKGKRLDRTTYIWSCSSSEAEVSGGKSGVFYDSDKSDPSCQVKLPETPGRYTLTLNASYNVSGKIGNSTKTEDLQGHTTVTYTTAPTICNVLIKKEFDVKAK
;
A
#
# COMPACT_ATOMS: atom_id res chain seq x y z
N MET A 1 -39.74 -30.39 56.88
CA MET A 1 -39.11 -30.25 58.21
C MET A 1 -37.59 -30.26 57.97
N LYS A 2 -36.88 -29.11 58.10
CA LYS A 2 -35.86 -28.83 59.15
C LYS A 2 -34.81 -29.98 59.25
N LYS A 3 -33.49 -29.82 59.03
CA LYS A 3 -32.57 -28.70 59.32
C LYS A 3 -31.26 -28.78 58.50
N LEU A 4 -30.64 -27.61 58.33
CA LEU A 4 -29.20 -27.35 58.14
C LEU A 4 -28.31 -28.13 59.11
N SER A 5 -27.08 -28.45 58.68
CA SER A 5 -25.84 -28.12 59.42
C SER A 5 -24.58 -28.22 58.52
N TYR A 6 -23.80 -27.15 58.54
CA TYR A 6 -22.50 -26.92 57.89
C TYR A 6 -21.33 -27.58 58.65
N VAL A 7 -20.27 -27.99 57.93
CA VAL A 7 -18.85 -27.97 58.38
C VAL A 7 -17.97 -27.93 57.10
N VAL A 8 -17.52 -26.77 56.59
CA VAL A 8 -16.20 -26.11 56.79
C VAL A 8 -14.99 -27.08 56.75
N SER A 9 -14.13 -27.00 55.74
CA SER A 9 -12.68 -26.71 55.93
C SER A 9 -11.86 -26.86 54.63
N ALA A 10 -11.28 -25.72 54.22
CA ALA A 10 -9.93 -25.48 53.69
C ALA A 10 -9.37 -26.20 52.43
N LEU A 11 -9.08 -25.34 51.44
CA LEU A 11 -7.83 -25.16 50.69
C LEU A 11 -7.12 -26.35 50.02
N PHE A 12 -6.93 -26.23 48.70
CA PHE A 12 -5.65 -26.24 47.93
C PHE A 12 -6.10 -26.36 46.45
N GLY A 13 -6.00 -25.36 45.57
CA GLY A 13 -4.86 -24.48 45.35
C GLY A 13 -3.95 -25.07 44.29
N VAL A 14 -4.41 -25.22 43.04
CA VAL A 14 -3.54 -25.40 41.85
C VAL A 14 -4.13 -24.61 40.69
N VAL A 15 -3.73 -23.34 40.58
CA VAL A 15 -3.85 -22.58 39.34
C VAL A 15 -2.67 -23.03 38.49
N ILE A 16 -2.94 -23.89 37.48
CA ILE A 16 -1.96 -24.16 36.43
C ILE A 16 -1.94 -22.89 35.56
N ALA A 17 -1.07 -21.95 35.92
CA ALA A 17 -0.67 -20.88 35.04
C ALA A 17 0.12 -21.53 33.90
N ALA A 18 -0.56 -21.84 32.80
CA ALA A 18 0.10 -22.12 31.54
C ALA A 18 0.80 -20.83 31.13
N SER A 19 2.12 -20.80 31.33
CA SER A 19 3.01 -19.83 30.74
C SER A 19 2.90 -19.98 29.22
N PHE A 20 1.97 -19.25 28.61
CA PHE A 20 2.09 -18.96 27.20
C PHE A 20 3.41 -18.21 27.06
N PHE A 21 4.42 -18.89 26.51
CA PHE A 21 5.54 -18.21 25.89
C PHE A 21 4.92 -17.37 24.77
N VAL A 22 4.53 -16.14 25.11
CA VAL A 22 4.36 -15.08 24.14
C VAL A 22 5.77 -14.90 23.58
N SER A 23 6.08 -15.63 22.52
CA SER A 23 7.14 -15.29 21.60
C SER A 23 6.70 -14.00 20.91
N CYS A 24 6.72 -12.90 21.67
CA CYS A 24 6.88 -11.58 21.11
C CYS A 24 8.25 -11.63 20.45
N SER A 25 8.28 -11.91 19.15
CA SER A 25 9.42 -11.52 18.33
C SER A 25 9.66 -10.05 18.65
N GLU A 26 10.79 -9.74 19.28
CA GLU A 26 11.22 -8.36 19.46
C GLU A 26 11.20 -7.71 18.08
N ASP A 27 10.16 -6.91 17.84
CA ASP A 27 10.11 -6.01 16.69
C ASP A 27 11.14 -4.94 17.01
N SER A 28 12.40 -5.23 16.71
CA SER A 28 13.46 -4.23 16.73
C SER A 28 12.96 -3.08 15.87
N GLY A 29 12.72 -1.91 16.47
CA GLY A 29 12.01 -0.77 15.85
C GLY A 29 12.67 -0.13 14.61
N ASP A 30 13.61 -0.85 14.01
CA ASP A 30 14.36 -0.53 12.80
C ASP A 30 13.74 -1.15 11.53
N ASN A 31 12.73 -2.03 11.66
CA ASN A 31 12.13 -2.71 10.52
C ASN A 31 11.38 -1.74 9.60
N VAL A 32 11.63 -1.85 8.29
CA VAL A 32 10.99 -1.02 7.27
C VAL A 32 9.60 -1.55 6.95
N SER A 33 8.65 -0.64 6.78
CA SER A 33 7.34 -0.96 6.19
C SER A 33 7.20 -0.22 4.87
N VAL A 34 7.08 -0.95 3.77
CA VAL A 34 6.73 -0.36 2.46
C VAL A 34 5.25 0.02 2.46
N PRO A 35 4.84 1.16 1.87
CA PRO A 35 3.44 1.53 1.81
C PRO A 35 2.66 0.53 0.97
N ARG A 36 1.38 0.34 1.29
CA ARG A 36 0.51 -0.62 0.61
C ARG A 36 -0.64 0.10 -0.06
N PHE A 37 -0.95 -0.34 -1.28
CA PHE A 37 -1.84 0.37 -2.18
C PHE A 37 -3.11 -0.43 -2.46
N SER A 38 -4.25 0.25 -2.53
CA SER A 38 -5.52 -0.30 -3.03
C SER A 38 -5.64 -0.19 -4.55
N GLY A 39 -4.82 0.67 -5.17
CA GLY A 39 -4.72 0.80 -6.61
C GLY A 39 -4.62 2.26 -7.04
N ILE A 40 -4.99 2.54 -8.29
CA ILE A 40 -5.12 3.89 -8.83
C ILE A 40 -6.59 4.24 -9.00
N GLU A 41 -6.98 5.39 -8.46
CA GLU A 41 -8.31 5.97 -8.59
C GLU A 41 -8.24 7.22 -9.45
N PHE A 42 -9.20 7.34 -10.38
CA PHE A 42 -9.38 8.53 -11.20
C PHE A 42 -10.39 9.47 -10.55
N SER A 43 -10.27 10.77 -10.78
CA SER A 43 -11.22 11.77 -10.27
C SER A 43 -12.64 11.65 -10.85
N ARG A 44 -12.86 10.76 -11.81
CA ARG A 44 -14.13 10.46 -12.48
C ARG A 44 -14.23 8.96 -12.76
N GLU A 45 -15.44 8.43 -12.74
CA GLU A 45 -15.69 7.01 -13.03
C GLU A 45 -15.64 6.70 -14.53
N THR A 46 -16.24 7.58 -15.34
CA THR A 46 -16.22 7.45 -16.80
C THR A 46 -15.17 8.38 -17.38
N LEU A 47 -14.36 7.82 -18.27
CA LEU A 47 -13.24 8.48 -18.89
C LEU A 47 -13.49 8.65 -20.39
N TYR A 48 -13.31 9.86 -20.90
CA TYR A 48 -13.59 10.27 -22.28
C TYR A 48 -12.33 10.74 -23.00
N ALA A 49 -12.29 10.47 -24.31
CA ALA A 49 -11.17 10.84 -25.16
C ALA A 49 -10.81 12.34 -25.08
N GLY A 50 -9.52 12.62 -24.96
CA GLY A 50 -8.95 13.97 -24.92
C GLY A 50 -9.24 14.78 -23.64
N GLU A 51 -9.92 14.21 -22.64
CA GLU A 51 -10.15 14.92 -21.37
C GLU A 51 -8.94 14.83 -20.44
N THR A 52 -8.85 15.79 -19.51
CA THR A 52 -7.84 15.79 -18.46
C THR A 52 -8.45 15.37 -17.13
N VAL A 53 -7.89 14.34 -16.49
CA VAL A 53 -8.32 13.83 -15.18
C VAL A 53 -7.15 13.75 -14.21
N ASN A 54 -7.44 13.76 -12.92
CA ASN A 54 -6.45 13.45 -11.88
C ASN A 54 -6.50 11.96 -11.58
N ALA A 55 -5.34 11.36 -11.36
CA ALA A 55 -5.19 9.98 -10.90
C ALA A 55 -4.38 9.95 -9.60
N THR A 56 -4.80 9.13 -8.64
CA THR A 56 -4.17 9.00 -7.32
C THR A 56 -3.91 7.55 -6.99
N ALA A 57 -2.68 7.21 -6.60
CA ALA A 57 -2.33 5.90 -6.07
C ALA A 57 -2.65 5.85 -4.57
N VAL A 58 -3.75 5.22 -4.21
CA VAL A 58 -4.32 5.28 -2.84
C VAL A 58 -3.59 4.30 -1.93
N GLN A 59 -3.01 4.83 -0.84
CA GLN A 59 -2.33 4.01 0.17
C GLN A 59 -3.30 3.63 1.29
N TYR A 60 -3.68 2.35 1.39
CA TYR A 60 -4.47 1.86 2.52
C TYR A 60 -3.63 1.62 3.78
N LYS A 61 -2.30 1.49 3.62
CA LYS A 61 -1.35 1.43 4.74
C LYS A 61 -0.13 2.26 4.41
N LYS A 62 0.20 3.21 5.29
CA LYS A 62 1.38 4.06 5.14
C LYS A 62 2.66 3.29 5.50
N GLY A 63 3.76 3.64 4.83
CA GLY A 63 5.08 3.10 5.13
C GLY A 63 5.73 3.75 6.35
N LYS A 64 6.89 3.22 6.75
CA LYS A 64 7.73 3.71 7.86
C LYS A 64 9.19 3.40 7.57
N ARG A 65 10.11 4.25 8.06
CA ARG A 65 11.58 4.11 7.88
C ARG A 65 11.95 4.17 6.40
N LEU A 66 11.36 5.14 5.72
CA LEU A 66 11.58 5.42 4.30
C LEU A 66 12.04 6.88 4.17
N ASP A 67 13.09 7.07 3.40
CA ASP A 67 13.75 8.36 3.20
C ASP A 67 13.25 9.02 1.92
N ARG A 68 14.15 9.45 1.03
CA ARG A 68 13.81 10.07 -0.25
C ARG A 68 12.99 9.14 -1.13
N THR A 69 12.01 9.73 -1.81
CA THR A 69 11.09 9.04 -2.70
C THR A 69 11.03 9.68 -4.07
N THR A 70 10.77 8.84 -5.05
CA THR A 70 10.55 9.24 -6.44
C THR A 70 9.31 8.54 -6.97
N TYR A 71 8.40 9.31 -7.56
CA TYR A 71 7.18 8.85 -8.19
C TYR A 71 7.23 9.20 -9.67
N ILE A 72 7.30 8.18 -10.52
CA ILE A 72 7.30 8.34 -11.98
C ILE A 72 6.00 7.76 -12.51
N TRP A 73 5.25 8.58 -13.26
CA TRP A 73 4.01 8.17 -13.88
C TRP A 73 4.17 8.03 -15.39
N SER A 74 3.48 7.06 -15.99
CA SER A 74 3.43 6.87 -17.44
C SER A 74 2.12 6.22 -17.88
N CYS A 75 1.74 6.44 -19.14
CA CYS A 75 0.60 5.80 -19.78
C CYS A 75 1.10 4.91 -20.93
N SER A 76 0.38 3.83 -21.23
CA SER A 76 0.71 2.93 -22.35
C SER A 76 0.50 3.56 -23.73
N SER A 77 -0.31 4.62 -23.82
CA SER A 77 -0.51 5.39 -25.06
C SER A 77 0.49 6.54 -25.16
N SER A 78 1.08 6.70 -26.34
CA SER A 78 1.91 7.87 -26.68
C SER A 78 1.10 9.15 -26.90
N GLU A 79 -0.21 9.05 -27.08
CA GLU A 79 -1.11 10.21 -27.20
C GLU A 79 -1.41 10.85 -25.83
N ALA A 80 -1.23 10.09 -24.74
CA ALA A 80 -1.52 10.58 -23.40
C ALA A 80 -0.39 11.51 -22.91
N GLU A 81 -0.77 12.64 -22.33
CA GLU A 81 0.17 13.53 -21.65
C GLU A 81 0.03 13.31 -20.14
N VAL A 82 1.09 12.87 -19.49
CA VAL A 82 1.11 12.63 -18.04
C VAL A 82 1.99 13.68 -17.39
N SER A 83 1.42 14.48 -16.49
CA SER A 83 2.13 15.51 -15.74
C SER A 83 1.97 15.28 -14.24
N GLY A 84 3.03 15.59 -13.49
CA GLY A 84 3.13 15.28 -12.06
C GLY A 84 4.28 14.30 -11.79
N GLY A 85 4.16 13.55 -10.70
CA GLY A 85 5.30 12.88 -10.09
C GLY A 85 6.06 13.81 -9.14
N LYS A 86 6.68 13.22 -8.13
CA LYS A 86 7.50 13.91 -7.13
C LYS A 86 8.85 13.21 -7.08
N SER A 87 9.93 13.94 -6.85
CA SER A 87 11.27 13.36 -6.67
C SER A 87 11.96 14.05 -5.51
N GLY A 88 12.76 13.29 -4.75
CA GLY A 88 13.54 13.81 -3.63
C GLY A 88 12.71 14.16 -2.38
N VAL A 89 11.46 13.70 -2.29
CA VAL A 89 10.59 13.96 -1.12
C VAL A 89 10.89 12.95 -0.04
N PHE A 90 11.15 13.42 1.18
CA PHE A 90 11.29 12.55 2.35
C PHE A 90 9.93 11.95 2.70
N TYR A 91 9.75 10.64 2.47
CA TYR A 91 8.49 9.95 2.70
C TYR A 91 7.99 10.13 4.13
N ASP A 92 8.90 10.03 5.10
CA ASP A 92 8.49 10.11 6.48
C ASP A 92 7.94 11.51 6.87
N SER A 93 8.30 12.54 6.10
CA SER A 93 7.79 13.92 6.22
C SER A 93 6.50 14.18 5.42
N ASP A 94 6.33 13.56 4.26
CA ASP A 94 5.13 13.67 3.42
C ASP A 94 4.67 12.28 2.97
N LYS A 95 3.68 11.75 3.69
CA LYS A 95 3.04 10.45 3.42
C LYS A 95 1.78 10.58 2.56
N SER A 96 1.60 11.70 1.85
CA SER A 96 0.47 11.89 0.94
C SER A 96 0.45 10.82 -0.15
N ASP A 97 -0.75 10.59 -0.69
CA ASP A 97 -0.89 9.67 -1.81
C ASP A 97 -0.25 10.26 -3.07
N PRO A 98 0.60 9.50 -3.78
CA PRO A 98 1.14 9.94 -5.05
C PRO A 98 0.00 10.20 -6.04
N SER A 99 0.08 11.31 -6.76
CA SER A 99 -0.90 11.65 -7.79
C SER A 99 -0.24 12.24 -9.03
N CYS A 100 -0.98 12.22 -10.13
CA CYS A 100 -0.65 12.87 -11.38
C CYS A 100 -1.91 13.42 -12.04
N GLN A 101 -1.72 14.29 -13.02
CA GLN A 101 -2.73 14.67 -13.98
C GLN A 101 -2.41 13.94 -15.29
N VAL A 102 -3.45 13.39 -15.93
CA VAL A 102 -3.33 12.72 -17.23
C VAL A 102 -4.35 13.32 -18.20
N LYS A 103 -3.85 13.81 -19.35
CA LYS A 103 -4.68 14.04 -20.53
C LYS A 103 -4.82 12.70 -21.26
N LEU A 104 -6.04 12.23 -21.36
CA LEU A 104 -6.35 10.93 -21.94
C LEU A 104 -6.14 10.93 -23.46
N PRO A 105 -5.84 9.77 -24.07
CA PRO A 105 -5.74 9.62 -25.53
C PRO A 105 -6.98 10.16 -26.26
N GLU A 106 -6.78 10.65 -27.48
CA GLU A 106 -7.89 11.07 -28.35
C GLU A 106 -8.60 9.87 -28.97
N THR A 107 -7.88 8.75 -29.08
CA THR A 107 -8.44 7.48 -29.54
C THR A 107 -9.15 6.75 -28.38
N PRO A 108 -10.44 6.36 -28.51
CA PRO A 108 -11.08 5.48 -27.54
C PRO A 108 -10.44 4.09 -27.52
N GLY A 109 -10.35 3.47 -26.35
CA GLY A 109 -9.72 2.16 -26.20
C GLY A 109 -9.34 1.83 -24.77
N ARG A 110 -8.69 0.69 -24.60
CA ARG A 110 -8.15 0.25 -23.31
C ARG A 110 -6.69 0.64 -23.18
N TYR A 111 -6.34 1.24 -22.05
CA TYR A 111 -5.00 1.74 -21.76
C TYR A 111 -4.56 1.33 -20.35
N THR A 112 -3.27 1.48 -20.07
CA THR A 112 -2.69 1.21 -18.75
C THR A 112 -1.99 2.45 -18.22
N LEU A 113 -2.39 2.90 -17.03
CA LEU A 113 -1.67 3.92 -16.27
C LEU A 113 -0.73 3.22 -15.29
N THR A 114 0.53 3.65 -15.27
CA THR A 114 1.58 3.06 -14.45
C THR A 114 2.17 4.09 -13.49
N LEU A 115 2.28 3.74 -12.21
CA LEU A 115 3.14 4.41 -11.25
C LEU A 115 4.33 3.50 -10.94
N ASN A 116 5.55 4.02 -11.10
CA ASN A 116 6.75 3.45 -10.52
C ASN A 116 7.20 4.32 -9.34
N ALA A 117 6.97 3.84 -8.13
CA ALA A 117 7.34 4.50 -6.89
C ALA A 117 8.59 3.87 -6.29
N SER A 118 9.62 4.67 -6.07
CA SER A 118 10.89 4.28 -5.48
C SER A 118 11.05 4.92 -4.11
N TYR A 119 11.47 4.14 -3.12
CA TYR A 119 11.65 4.56 -1.73
C TYR A 119 13.04 4.15 -1.25
N ASN A 120 13.85 5.12 -0.86
CA ASN A 120 15.10 4.84 -0.18
C ASN A 120 14.82 4.28 1.22
N VAL A 121 15.58 3.25 1.60
CA VAL A 121 15.44 2.57 2.88
C VAL A 121 16.27 3.27 3.95
N SER A 122 15.69 3.56 5.11
CA SER A 122 16.40 4.09 6.29
C SER A 122 16.39 3.13 7.50
N GLY A 123 16.07 1.86 7.26
CA GLY A 123 16.01 0.80 8.28
C GLY A 123 16.46 -0.57 7.74
N LYS A 124 15.99 -1.66 8.36
CA LYS A 124 16.31 -3.04 7.98
C LYS A 124 15.18 -3.64 7.14
N ILE A 125 15.52 -4.20 5.98
CA ILE A 125 14.59 -4.98 5.14
C ILE A 125 15.35 -6.05 4.34
N GLY A 126 14.71 -7.19 4.14
CA GLY A 126 15.21 -8.26 3.28
C GLY A 126 14.89 -8.06 1.80
N ASN A 127 15.44 -8.93 0.97
CA ASN A 127 15.10 -8.98 -0.46
C ASN A 127 13.81 -9.77 -0.66
N SER A 128 12.85 -9.20 -1.39
CA SER A 128 11.63 -9.90 -1.76
C SER A 128 11.01 -9.29 -3.01
N THR A 129 10.27 -10.10 -3.75
CA THR A 129 9.37 -9.63 -4.79
C THR A 129 8.01 -10.27 -4.57
N LYS A 130 6.96 -9.45 -4.55
CA LYS A 130 5.58 -9.90 -4.43
C LYS A 130 4.70 -9.13 -5.39
N THR A 131 3.90 -9.84 -6.17
CA THR A 131 2.86 -9.25 -7.01
C THR A 131 1.49 -9.57 -6.43
N GLU A 132 0.61 -8.58 -6.43
CA GLU A 132 -0.77 -8.68 -5.97
C GLU A 132 -1.69 -8.17 -7.09
N ASP A 133 -2.61 -9.02 -7.53
CA ASP A 133 -3.70 -8.60 -8.41
C ASP A 133 -4.87 -8.15 -7.54
N LEU A 134 -5.22 -6.87 -7.70
CA LEU A 134 -6.30 -6.21 -6.99
C LEU A 134 -7.52 -6.08 -7.89
N GLN A 135 -8.67 -5.75 -7.30
CA GLN A 135 -9.89 -5.53 -8.06
C GLN A 135 -9.75 -4.38 -9.06
N GLY A 136 -10.59 -4.43 -10.10
CA GLY A 136 -10.62 -3.41 -11.14
C GLY A 136 -9.35 -3.38 -12.00
N HIS A 137 -8.81 -4.54 -12.40
CA HIS A 137 -7.67 -4.62 -13.33
C HIS A 137 -6.44 -3.84 -12.87
N THR A 138 -6.12 -3.96 -11.57
CA THR A 138 -4.95 -3.32 -11.00
C THR A 138 -3.96 -4.38 -10.54
N THR A 139 -2.70 -4.26 -10.92
CA THR A 139 -1.62 -5.10 -10.41
C THR A 139 -0.63 -4.23 -9.65
N VAL A 140 -0.22 -4.68 -8.46
CA VAL A 140 0.83 -4.04 -7.66
C VAL A 140 1.98 -5.00 -7.43
N THR A 141 3.17 -4.63 -7.89
CA THR A 141 4.41 -5.38 -7.62
C THR A 141 5.26 -4.61 -6.63
N TYR A 142 5.57 -5.26 -5.51
CA TYR A 142 6.48 -4.78 -4.49
C TYR A 142 7.82 -5.50 -4.66
N THR A 143 8.89 -4.74 -4.80
CA THR A 143 10.27 -5.25 -4.82
C THR A 143 11.04 -4.58 -3.71
N THR A 144 11.51 -5.33 -2.73
CA THR A 144 12.30 -4.83 -1.60
C THR A 144 13.75 -5.23 -1.75
N ALA A 145 14.66 -4.32 -1.42
CA ALA A 145 16.08 -4.54 -1.29
C ALA A 145 16.62 -3.67 -0.14
N PRO A 146 17.81 -3.99 0.42
CA PRO A 146 18.34 -3.28 1.60
C PRO A 146 18.48 -1.76 1.46
N THR A 147 18.62 -1.24 0.23
CA THR A 147 18.84 0.19 -0.03
C THR A 147 17.61 0.88 -0.64
N ILE A 148 16.77 0.13 -1.34
CA ILE A 148 15.67 0.68 -2.14
C ILE A 148 14.50 -0.29 -2.18
N CYS A 149 13.31 0.24 -2.00
CA CYS A 149 12.06 -0.46 -2.27
C CYS A 149 11.40 0.16 -3.48
N ASN A 150 10.87 -0.67 -4.39
CA ASN A 150 10.10 -0.22 -5.53
C ASN A 150 8.68 -0.77 -5.44
N VAL A 151 7.70 0.06 -5.79
CA VAL A 151 6.30 -0.32 -5.94
C VAL A 151 5.87 0.08 -7.34
N LEU A 152 5.58 -0.92 -8.17
CA LEU A 152 5.05 -0.76 -9.51
C LEU A 152 3.55 -1.02 -9.47
N ILE A 153 2.75 0.01 -9.74
CA ILE A 153 1.29 -0.11 -9.83
C ILE A 153 0.90 0.06 -11.29
N LYS A 154 0.14 -0.90 -11.84
CA LYS A 154 -0.46 -0.82 -13.17
C LYS A 154 -1.96 -0.90 -13.03
N LYS A 155 -2.68 0.05 -13.64
CA LYS A 155 -4.14 0.09 -13.69
C LYS A 155 -4.59 0.10 -15.13
N GLU A 156 -5.34 -0.91 -15.55
CA GLU A 156 -6.06 -0.83 -16.83
C GLU A 156 -7.33 0.00 -16.68
N PHE A 157 -7.64 0.77 -17.72
CA PHE A 157 -8.83 1.60 -17.80
C PHE A 157 -9.29 1.76 -19.25
N ASP A 158 -10.60 1.99 -19.43
CA ASP A 158 -11.21 2.19 -20.73
C ASP A 158 -11.50 3.69 -20.95
N VAL A 159 -11.15 4.20 -22.13
CA VAL A 159 -11.46 5.56 -22.60
C VAL A 159 -12.56 5.45 -23.66
N LYS A 160 -13.63 6.23 -23.48
CA LYS A 160 -14.80 6.23 -24.36
C LYS A 160 -14.77 7.41 -25.34
N ALA A 161 -15.48 7.24 -26.46
CA ALA A 161 -15.86 8.38 -27.28
C ALA A 161 -16.79 9.31 -26.49
N LYS A 162 -16.68 10.62 -26.77
CA LYS A 162 -17.58 11.64 -26.21
C LYS A 162 -19.01 11.49 -26.73
#